data_AF-A0A8A4ZVF0-F1
#
_entry.id   AF-A0A8A4ZVF0-F1
#
_cell.length_a   1.000
_cell.length_b   1.000
_cell.length_c   1.000
_cell.angle_alpha   90.00
_cell.angle_beta   90.00
_cell.angle_gamma   90.00
#
_symmetry.space_group_name_H-M   'P 1'
#
loop_
_entity.id
_entity.type
_entity.pdbx_description
1 polymer ?
#
loop_
_entity_poly.entity_id
_entity_poly.type
_entity_poly.pdbx_seq_one_letter_code
_entity_poly.pdbx_strand_id
1 'polypeptide(L)'
;LNSRFLGRSDQPDCPAFGEWKPWTDQCLWYPLQNMHEKVEHACGIETHRNMSIMPTPAGFHLPDRCGHCSFKVRCRTRPAKDGCFPAETESKVCHEFKDVCTLTPHPKFGCHWQVYKEAIRQCNARADIKEWQRKGYEKLLETLPDGHCVKKGNECKCCCGGYYPNLDGTQCYKMREPECTPWGQRTEWSQCLWFPLSKMATDLEKYCDVDYKTPTYLTQVPTPAGFHIPEKCGFCSFSVRCQKREKKDGCFPLRIEKRSCGKDEHCPTCGDVCTLKKQNGSCEWTNEMLMGMWKKFESKAKELNMPTWRREGYADILKYLPKAKCKAVGDECKCCCHPYHPNEDGTKCVPQEYCKSPKELQHEHKHEH
;
A
#
# COMPACT_ATOMS: atom_id res chain seq x y z
N LEU A 1 10.76 -46.31 -7.74
CA LEU A 1 12.02 -45.80 -8.34
C LEU A 1 11.65 -44.61 -9.21
N ASN A 2 12.44 -43.52 -9.14
CA ASN A 2 12.19 -42.16 -9.66
C ASN A 2 11.29 -41.24 -8.81
N SER A 3 11.81 -40.88 -7.63
CA SER A 3 11.50 -39.64 -6.90
C SER A 3 12.82 -39.01 -6.46
N ARG A 4 13.53 -38.38 -7.39
CA ARG A 4 14.64 -37.44 -7.13
C ARG A 4 14.61 -36.41 -8.26
N PHE A 5 14.92 -35.15 -7.92
CA PHE A 5 14.76 -33.93 -8.73
C PHE A 5 13.42 -33.19 -8.59
N LEU A 6 13.07 -32.84 -7.34
CA LEU A 6 12.62 -31.47 -7.09
C LEU A 6 13.83 -30.72 -6.54
N GLY A 7 14.21 -29.65 -7.23
CA GLY A 7 15.39 -28.86 -6.93
C GLY A 7 15.42 -28.46 -5.46
N ARG A 8 16.60 -28.59 -4.85
CA ARG A 8 16.96 -27.83 -3.65
C ARG A 8 16.57 -26.38 -3.90
N SER A 9 15.52 -25.91 -3.24
CA SER A 9 15.35 -24.47 -3.09
C SER A 9 16.55 -24.00 -2.29
N ASP A 10 17.30 -23.05 -2.83
CA ASP A 10 18.27 -22.24 -2.09
C ASP A 10 17.53 -21.45 -1.00
N GLN A 11 17.01 -22.14 0.03
CA GLN A 11 16.61 -21.50 1.25
C GLN A 11 17.91 -21.16 1.98
N PRO A 12 18.23 -19.87 2.15
CA PRO A 12 19.42 -19.49 2.88
C PRO A 12 19.34 -20.13 4.28
N ASP A 13 20.46 -20.68 4.73
CA ASP A 13 20.60 -21.21 6.09
C ASP A 13 20.47 -20.05 7.08
N CYS A 14 19.23 -19.74 7.44
CA CYS A 14 18.93 -18.61 8.27
C CYS A 14 19.08 -18.98 9.74
N PRO A 15 19.67 -18.10 10.57
CA PRO A 15 19.65 -18.28 12.01
C PRO A 15 18.23 -18.55 12.50
N ALA A 16 18.11 -19.44 13.49
CA ALA A 16 16.85 -19.67 14.16
C ALA A 16 16.35 -18.36 14.81
N PHE A 17 15.04 -18.20 14.88
CA PHE A 17 14.45 -17.17 15.73
C PHE A 17 14.68 -17.51 17.19
N GLY A 18 14.91 -16.48 18.00
CA GLY A 18 14.84 -16.62 19.46
C GLY A 18 13.41 -16.90 19.93
N GLU A 19 13.27 -16.97 21.25
CA GLU A 19 11.97 -17.15 21.90
C GLU A 19 11.02 -15.98 21.61
N TRP A 20 9.72 -16.29 21.68
CA TRP A 20 8.69 -15.26 21.63
C TRP A 20 8.79 -14.33 22.82
N LYS A 21 8.91 -13.03 22.56
CA LYS A 21 8.72 -12.00 23.58
C LYS A 21 7.25 -12.02 24.05
N PRO A 22 6.96 -11.50 25.27
CA PRO A 22 5.59 -11.41 25.76
C PRO A 22 4.67 -10.65 24.81
N TRP A 23 3.37 -10.94 24.90
CA TRP A 23 2.35 -10.10 24.30
C TRP A 23 2.39 -8.69 24.88
N THR A 24 2.05 -7.69 24.09
CA THR A 24 1.83 -6.33 24.61
C THR A 24 0.79 -6.34 25.73
N ASP A 25 1.09 -5.62 26.81
CA ASP A 25 0.25 -5.61 28.01
C ASP A 25 -1.17 -5.14 27.72
N GLN A 26 -1.27 -4.12 26.86
CA GLN A 26 -2.51 -3.52 26.41
C GLN A 26 -2.80 -3.88 24.95
N CYS A 27 -4.09 -3.87 24.61
CA CYS A 27 -4.52 -3.85 23.22
C CYS A 27 -4.13 -2.52 22.58
N LEU A 28 -3.36 -2.60 21.51
CA LEU A 28 -2.82 -1.47 20.78
C LEU A 28 -3.96 -0.66 20.13
N TRP A 29 -3.77 0.65 20.11
CA TRP A 29 -4.73 1.59 19.55
C TRP A 29 -4.02 2.79 18.96
N TYR A 30 -4.69 3.45 18.03
CA TYR A 30 -4.25 4.68 17.40
C TYR A 30 -3.93 5.78 18.46
N PRO A 31 -3.13 6.81 18.11
CA PRO A 31 -2.60 7.15 16.79
C PRO A 31 -1.57 6.15 16.27
N LEU A 32 -1.32 6.18 14.95
CA LEU A 32 -0.42 5.24 14.28
C LEU A 32 1.01 5.28 14.83
N GLN A 33 1.46 6.46 15.26
CA GLN A 33 2.73 6.65 15.96
C GLN A 33 2.83 5.77 17.22
N ASN A 34 1.83 5.82 18.10
CA ASN A 34 1.81 5.05 19.34
C ASN A 34 1.79 3.54 19.06
N MET A 35 0.99 3.09 18.09
CA MET A 35 0.99 1.68 17.69
C MET A 35 2.36 1.24 17.17
N HIS A 36 3.01 2.06 16.36
CA HIS A 36 4.33 1.78 15.81
C HIS A 36 5.38 1.64 16.91
N GLU A 37 5.45 2.61 17.83
CA GLU A 37 6.38 2.60 18.96
C GLU A 37 6.18 1.38 19.87
N LYS A 38 4.92 0.99 20.12
CA LYS A 38 4.63 -0.20 20.92
C LYS A 38 5.00 -1.50 20.21
N VAL A 39 4.85 -1.58 18.88
CA VAL A 39 5.31 -2.73 18.08
C VAL A 39 6.84 -2.80 18.07
N GLU A 40 7.50 -1.66 17.87
CA GLU A 40 8.96 -1.52 17.94
C GLU A 40 9.52 -1.99 19.28
N HIS A 41 8.95 -1.48 20.38
CA HIS A 41 9.31 -1.88 21.73
C HIS A 41 9.06 -3.38 21.96
N ALA A 42 7.91 -3.92 21.54
CA ALA A 42 7.61 -5.35 21.63
C ALA A 42 8.59 -6.22 20.82
N CYS A 43 9.11 -5.71 19.71
CA CYS A 43 10.16 -6.36 18.93
C CYS A 43 11.58 -6.09 19.44
N GLY A 44 11.80 -5.10 20.31
CA GLY A 44 13.12 -4.59 20.66
C GLY A 44 13.88 -4.06 19.44
N ILE A 45 13.18 -3.33 18.58
CA ILE A 45 13.71 -2.72 17.36
C ILE A 45 13.50 -1.21 17.49
N GLU A 46 14.56 -0.42 17.46
CA GLU A 46 14.48 1.04 17.51
C GLU A 46 14.68 1.62 16.09
N THR A 47 13.61 2.07 15.45
CA THR A 47 13.68 2.68 14.10
C THR A 47 13.16 4.11 14.06
N HIS A 48 12.71 4.67 15.20
CA HIS A 48 12.34 6.08 15.41
C HIS A 48 11.67 6.73 14.19
N ARG A 49 10.66 6.07 13.63
CA ARG A 49 9.94 6.62 12.47
C ARG A 49 8.90 7.63 12.92
N ASN A 50 8.81 8.74 12.20
CA ASN A 50 7.65 9.61 12.29
C ASN A 50 6.53 9.05 11.38
N MET A 51 5.54 8.42 12.01
CA MET A 51 4.37 7.81 11.38
C MET A 51 3.19 8.78 11.26
N SER A 52 3.41 10.09 11.48
CA SER A 52 2.44 11.16 11.20
C SER A 52 2.38 11.46 9.69
N ILE A 53 2.14 10.43 8.89
CA ILE A 53 2.36 10.42 7.43
C ILE A 53 1.25 11.11 6.61
N MET A 54 0.07 11.30 7.20
CA MET A 54 -1.03 12.01 6.57
C MET A 54 -1.78 12.84 7.62
N PRO A 55 -2.17 14.08 7.28
CA PRO A 55 -2.86 14.96 8.20
C PRO A 55 -4.25 14.41 8.50
N THR A 56 -4.57 14.28 9.78
CA THR A 56 -5.95 14.12 10.22
C THR A 56 -6.72 15.43 10.00
N PRO A 57 -8.05 15.38 9.82
CA PRO A 57 -8.87 16.58 9.74
C PRO A 57 -8.64 17.49 10.96
N ALA A 58 -8.77 18.81 10.79
CA ALA A 58 -8.77 19.73 11.93
C ALA A 58 -9.92 19.37 12.90
N GLY A 59 -9.62 19.27 14.19
CA GLY A 59 -10.59 18.82 15.20
C GLY A 59 -10.93 17.32 15.13
N PHE A 60 -10.16 16.51 14.41
CA PHE A 60 -10.37 15.07 14.38
C PHE A 60 -10.10 14.45 15.75
N HIS A 61 -11.14 13.86 16.32
CA HIS A 61 -11.05 13.07 17.53
C HIS A 61 -10.94 11.60 17.17
N LEU A 62 -9.88 10.96 17.65
CA LEU A 62 -9.76 9.53 17.60
C LEU A 62 -10.78 8.92 18.59
N PRO A 63 -11.67 8.01 18.16
CA PRO A 63 -12.57 7.36 19.10
C PRO A 63 -11.80 6.42 20.02
N ASP A 64 -12.46 6.00 21.10
CA ASP A 64 -12.00 4.87 21.91
C ASP A 64 -11.91 3.58 21.07
N ARG A 65 -11.22 2.57 21.62
CA ARG A 65 -11.06 1.25 21.01
C ARG A 65 -12.40 0.66 20.59
N CYS A 66 -12.51 0.30 19.31
CA CYS A 66 -13.76 -0.13 18.69
C CYS A 66 -13.53 -1.08 17.50
N GLY A 67 -14.62 -1.64 16.98
CA GLY A 67 -14.75 -2.25 15.67
C GLY A 67 -13.93 -3.52 15.44
N HIS A 68 -13.49 -4.18 16.51
CA HIS A 68 -12.49 -5.26 16.42
C HIS A 68 -11.15 -4.82 15.79
N CYS A 69 -10.85 -3.52 15.83
CA CYS A 69 -9.64 -2.93 15.23
C CYS A 69 -8.45 -2.91 16.19
N SER A 70 -8.67 -3.08 17.48
CA SER A 70 -7.62 -3.15 18.49
C SER A 70 -7.05 -4.57 18.59
N PHE A 71 -5.74 -4.70 18.80
CA PHE A 71 -5.04 -5.98 18.80
C PHE A 71 -3.85 -5.97 19.75
N LYS A 72 -3.43 -7.14 20.22
CA LYS A 72 -2.12 -7.36 20.85
C LYS A 72 -1.14 -7.87 19.82
N VAL A 73 0.14 -7.56 20.01
CA VAL A 73 1.23 -8.10 19.20
C VAL A 73 2.25 -8.76 20.10
N ARG A 74 2.95 -9.77 19.57
CA ARG A 74 4.22 -10.26 20.12
C ARG A 74 5.20 -10.50 18.99
N CYS A 75 6.48 -10.57 19.33
CA CYS A 75 7.54 -10.60 18.34
C CYS A 75 8.65 -11.57 18.76
N ARG A 76 9.32 -12.14 17.77
CA ARG A 76 10.61 -12.82 17.95
C ARG A 76 11.58 -12.34 16.88
N THR A 77 12.86 -12.34 17.23
CA THR A 77 13.91 -11.79 16.38
C THR A 77 15.02 -12.80 16.16
N ARG A 78 15.79 -12.61 15.10
CA ARG A 78 17.03 -13.33 14.80
C ARG A 78 18.09 -12.37 14.29
N PRO A 79 19.38 -12.75 14.32
CA PRO A 79 20.43 -11.96 13.69
C PRO A 79 20.11 -11.65 12.22
N ALA A 80 20.36 -10.40 11.80
CA ALA A 80 20.18 -10.00 10.43
C ALA A 80 21.21 -10.69 9.52
N LYS A 81 20.73 -11.41 8.50
CA LYS A 81 21.55 -12.07 7.48
C LYS A 81 20.91 -11.85 6.11
N ASP A 82 21.71 -11.68 5.06
CA ASP A 82 21.14 -11.54 3.71
C ASP A 82 20.32 -12.78 3.35
N GLY A 83 19.14 -12.56 2.76
CA GLY A 83 18.15 -13.63 2.54
C GLY A 83 17.27 -13.95 3.75
N CYS A 84 17.55 -13.40 4.94
CA CYS A 84 16.89 -13.76 6.19
C CYS A 84 16.31 -12.52 6.88
N PHE A 85 14.98 -12.36 6.77
CA PHE A 85 14.28 -11.27 7.47
C PHE A 85 14.41 -11.39 9.00
N PRO A 86 14.78 -10.33 9.74
CA PRO A 86 15.25 -10.44 11.12
C PRO A 86 14.14 -10.51 12.18
N ALA A 87 12.89 -10.29 11.81
CA ALA A 87 11.77 -10.19 12.75
C ALA A 87 10.55 -10.99 12.29
N GLU A 88 9.81 -11.52 13.25
CA GLU A 88 8.52 -12.16 13.00
C GLU A 88 7.53 -11.73 14.07
N THR A 89 6.31 -11.41 13.65
CA THR A 89 5.24 -10.95 14.54
C THR A 89 4.03 -11.87 14.49
N GLU A 90 3.36 -11.98 15.63
CA GLU A 90 2.01 -12.54 15.75
C GLU A 90 1.07 -11.47 16.30
N SER A 91 -0.18 -11.49 15.85
CA SER A 91 -1.23 -10.60 16.35
C SER A 91 -2.41 -11.38 16.89
N LYS A 92 -3.09 -10.78 17.88
CA LYS A 92 -4.35 -11.29 18.43
C LYS A 92 -5.33 -10.14 18.56
N VAL A 93 -6.46 -10.23 17.86
CA VAL A 93 -7.52 -9.21 17.93
C VAL A 93 -8.16 -9.19 19.33
N CYS A 94 -8.40 -7.99 19.84
CA CYS A 94 -9.09 -7.76 21.11
C CYS A 94 -10.59 -7.59 20.87
N HIS A 95 -11.31 -8.70 20.92
CA HIS A 95 -12.73 -8.76 20.58
C HIS A 95 -13.66 -8.11 21.61
N GLU A 96 -13.16 -7.75 22.79
CA GLU A 96 -13.88 -6.97 23.79
C GLU A 96 -14.27 -5.57 23.26
N PHE A 97 -13.50 -5.02 22.31
CA PHE A 97 -13.77 -3.73 21.67
C PHE A 97 -14.58 -3.91 20.37
N LYS A 98 -15.78 -4.49 20.49
CA LYS A 98 -16.61 -4.94 19.35
C LYS A 98 -17.53 -3.88 18.73
N ASP A 99 -17.83 -2.81 19.45
CA ASP A 99 -18.80 -1.81 19.00
C ASP A 99 -18.30 -1.07 17.77
N VAL A 100 -19.19 -0.76 16.83
CA VAL A 100 -18.80 -0.17 15.54
C VAL A 100 -18.04 1.15 15.73
N CYS A 101 -16.91 1.30 15.04
CA CYS A 101 -16.18 2.57 15.07
C CYS A 101 -16.95 3.65 14.32
N THR A 102 -17.03 4.83 14.91
CA THR A 102 -17.58 6.03 14.26
C THR A 102 -16.45 7.02 14.02
N LEU A 103 -16.18 7.32 12.76
CA LEU A 103 -15.13 8.24 12.34
C LEU A 103 -15.72 9.38 11.52
N THR A 104 -15.16 10.58 11.67
CA THR A 104 -15.41 11.66 10.71
C THR A 104 -14.88 11.25 9.33
N PRO A 105 -15.54 11.57 8.20
CA PRO A 105 -14.99 11.32 6.88
C PRO A 105 -13.71 12.11 6.62
N HIS A 106 -12.72 11.49 5.99
CA HIS A 106 -11.50 12.15 5.56
C HIS A 106 -11.80 13.19 4.46
N PRO A 107 -11.29 14.44 4.54
CA PRO A 107 -11.56 15.51 3.57
C PRO A 107 -11.29 15.12 2.13
N LYS A 108 -10.24 14.33 1.90
CA LYS A 108 -9.86 13.84 0.57
C LYS A 108 -10.49 12.49 0.22
N PHE A 109 -10.59 11.56 1.17
CA PHE A 109 -10.81 10.14 0.87
C PHE A 109 -12.16 9.61 1.41
N GLY A 110 -12.99 10.48 1.98
CA GLY A 110 -14.26 10.08 2.58
C GLY A 110 -14.05 8.99 3.65
N CYS A 111 -14.71 7.85 3.49
CA CYS A 111 -14.59 6.73 4.43
C CYS A 111 -13.49 5.72 4.07
N HIS A 112 -12.60 6.04 3.13
CA HIS A 112 -11.51 5.16 2.72
C HIS A 112 -10.26 5.27 3.60
N TRP A 113 -10.42 5.06 4.91
CA TRP A 113 -9.35 5.17 5.91
C TRP A 113 -8.21 4.14 5.72
N GLN A 114 -8.45 3.04 5.02
CA GLN A 114 -7.43 2.04 4.66
C GLN A 114 -6.27 2.60 3.81
N VAL A 115 -6.44 3.79 3.22
CA VAL A 115 -5.39 4.50 2.46
C VAL A 115 -4.11 4.75 3.29
N TYR A 116 -4.23 4.87 4.62
CA TYR A 116 -3.09 5.03 5.53
C TYR A 116 -2.19 3.80 5.56
N LYS A 117 -2.79 2.62 5.76
CA LYS A 117 -2.07 1.34 5.73
C LYS A 117 -1.45 1.09 4.36
N GLU A 118 -2.16 1.44 3.30
CA GLU A 118 -1.65 1.27 1.94
C GLU A 118 -0.45 2.17 1.63
N ALA A 119 -0.44 3.41 2.11
CA ALA A 119 0.73 4.30 1.97
C ALA A 119 1.98 3.65 2.58
N ILE A 120 1.85 2.99 3.74
CA ILE A 120 2.96 2.27 4.39
C ILE A 120 3.32 1.00 3.62
N ARG A 121 2.34 0.20 3.18
CA ARG A 121 2.58 -1.00 2.36
C ARG A 121 3.41 -0.68 1.13
N GLN A 122 3.16 0.47 0.49
CA GLN A 122 3.92 0.90 -0.69
C GLN A 122 5.37 1.33 -0.40
N CYS A 123 5.78 1.52 0.86
CA CYS A 123 7.20 1.64 1.19
C CYS A 123 7.99 0.38 0.77
N ASN A 124 7.34 -0.79 0.77
CA ASN A 124 7.96 -2.07 0.37
C ASN A 124 8.03 -2.27 -1.16
N ALA A 125 7.43 -1.35 -1.93
CA ALA A 125 7.44 -1.37 -3.38
C ALA A 125 8.66 -0.66 -3.99
N ARG A 126 9.60 -0.15 -3.18
CA ARG A 126 10.86 0.44 -3.65
C ARG A 126 11.64 -0.52 -4.55
N ALA A 127 12.37 0.04 -5.51
CA ALA A 127 13.15 -0.72 -6.49
C ALA A 127 14.31 -1.49 -5.83
N ASP A 128 14.92 -0.89 -4.81
CA ASP A 128 16.10 -1.38 -4.09
C ASP A 128 15.78 -2.39 -2.96
N ILE A 129 14.50 -2.64 -2.69
CA ILE A 129 14.09 -3.63 -1.68
C ILE A 129 14.16 -5.04 -2.26
N LYS A 130 14.99 -5.88 -1.64
CA LYS A 130 15.13 -7.30 -1.99
C LYS A 130 13.85 -8.08 -1.70
N GLU A 131 13.61 -9.14 -2.48
CA GLU A 131 12.39 -9.96 -2.38
C GLU A 131 12.15 -10.53 -0.97
N TRP A 132 13.21 -10.99 -0.29
CA TRP A 132 13.09 -11.54 1.07
C TRP A 132 12.72 -10.45 2.10
N GLN A 133 13.15 -9.20 1.88
CA GLN A 133 12.75 -8.06 2.72
C GLN A 133 11.29 -7.71 2.49
N ARG A 134 10.86 -7.65 1.23
CA ARG A 134 9.46 -7.38 0.84
C ARG A 134 8.52 -8.37 1.52
N LYS A 135 8.79 -9.68 1.40
CA LYS A 135 7.99 -10.74 2.05
C LYS A 135 7.97 -10.61 3.57
N GLY A 136 9.10 -10.26 4.17
CA GLY A 136 9.19 -10.02 5.62
C GLY A 136 8.29 -8.87 6.08
N TYR A 137 8.39 -7.72 5.42
CA TYR A 137 7.55 -6.57 5.75
C TYR A 137 6.07 -6.78 5.40
N GLU A 138 5.75 -7.51 4.33
CA GLU A 138 4.37 -7.92 4.02
C GLU A 138 3.77 -8.73 5.17
N LYS A 139 4.50 -9.73 5.69
CA LYS A 139 4.08 -10.53 6.85
C LYS A 139 3.86 -9.66 8.09
N LEU A 140 4.74 -8.68 8.35
CA LEU A 140 4.56 -7.72 9.44
C LEU A 140 3.27 -6.90 9.24
N LEU A 141 3.04 -6.35 8.05
CA LEU A 141 1.87 -5.50 7.78
C LEU A 141 0.54 -6.28 7.70
N GLU A 142 0.58 -7.57 7.41
CA GLU A 142 -0.57 -8.47 7.52
C GLU A 142 -1.04 -8.67 8.96
N THR A 143 -0.19 -8.37 9.96
CA THR A 143 -0.61 -8.44 11.38
C THR A 143 -1.50 -7.29 11.83
N LEU A 144 -1.53 -6.18 11.09
CA LEU A 144 -2.46 -5.08 11.36
C LEU A 144 -3.85 -5.44 10.84
N PRO A 145 -4.94 -5.34 11.63
CA PRO A 145 -6.29 -5.57 11.14
C PRO A 145 -6.61 -4.64 9.95
N ASP A 146 -7.10 -5.20 8.84
CA ASP A 146 -7.60 -4.39 7.71
C ASP A 146 -8.95 -3.76 8.07
N GLY A 147 -9.11 -2.46 7.83
CA GLY A 147 -10.34 -1.72 8.14
C GLY A 147 -11.32 -1.68 6.98
N HIS A 148 -12.60 -1.92 7.29
CA HIS A 148 -13.74 -1.92 6.38
C HIS A 148 -14.75 -0.87 6.83
N CYS A 149 -15.06 0.09 5.97
CA CYS A 149 -15.89 1.24 6.32
C CYS A 149 -17.04 1.47 5.34
N VAL A 150 -18.19 1.90 5.88
CA VAL A 150 -19.34 2.36 5.10
C VAL A 150 -19.71 3.78 5.50
N LYS A 151 -20.15 4.60 4.55
CA LYS A 151 -20.64 5.95 4.83
C LYS A 151 -22.10 5.90 5.29
N LYS A 152 -22.40 6.51 6.43
CA LYS A 152 -23.76 6.67 6.96
C LYS A 152 -23.98 8.11 7.41
N GLY A 153 -24.89 8.80 6.72
CA GLY A 153 -25.04 10.24 6.87
C GLY A 153 -23.69 10.95 6.64
N ASN A 154 -23.25 11.69 7.65
CA ASN A 154 -21.98 12.42 7.64
C ASN A 154 -20.85 11.69 8.38
N GLU A 155 -21.01 10.40 8.68
CA GLU A 155 -20.05 9.61 9.43
C GLU A 155 -19.58 8.38 8.64
N CYS A 156 -18.46 7.83 9.06
CA CYS A 156 -17.93 6.55 8.60
C CYS A 156 -18.08 5.52 9.71
N LYS A 157 -18.75 4.42 9.40
CA LYS A 157 -18.96 3.29 10.32
C LYS A 157 -18.00 2.19 9.92
N CYS A 158 -17.10 1.80 10.81
CA CYS A 158 -15.95 0.94 10.48
C CYS A 158 -15.81 -0.25 11.43
N CYS A 159 -15.36 -1.37 10.87
CA CYS A 159 -14.98 -2.60 11.56
C CYS A 159 -13.66 -3.11 10.95
N CYS A 160 -12.97 -4.06 11.60
CA CYS A 160 -11.69 -4.56 11.10
C CYS A 160 -11.56 -6.09 11.06
N GLY A 161 -10.56 -6.56 10.31
CA GLY A 161 -10.24 -7.98 10.14
C GLY A 161 -11.34 -8.68 9.36
N GLY A 162 -11.85 -9.79 9.90
CA GLY A 162 -12.98 -10.53 9.33
C GLY A 162 -14.36 -9.94 9.64
N TYR A 163 -14.44 -8.75 10.24
CA TYR A 163 -15.68 -8.09 10.62
C TYR A 163 -15.99 -6.90 9.72
N TYR A 164 -17.25 -6.78 9.35
CA TYR A 164 -17.77 -5.74 8.45
C TYR A 164 -18.90 -4.97 9.12
N PRO A 165 -19.04 -3.66 8.85
CA PRO A 165 -20.23 -2.92 9.28
C PRO A 165 -21.47 -3.46 8.55
N ASN A 166 -22.56 -3.71 9.29
CA ASN A 166 -23.85 -4.05 8.69
C ASN A 166 -24.38 -2.92 7.78
N LEU A 167 -25.43 -3.23 7.03
CA LEU A 167 -26.00 -2.27 6.08
C LEU A 167 -26.41 -0.96 6.75
N ASP A 168 -26.78 -0.94 8.03
CA ASP A 168 -27.16 0.26 8.77
C ASP A 168 -25.98 0.97 9.46
N GLY A 169 -24.82 0.33 9.53
CA GLY A 169 -23.63 0.84 10.21
C GLY A 169 -23.75 0.90 11.73
N THR A 170 -24.58 0.03 12.32
CA THR A 170 -24.85 -0.04 13.76
C THR A 170 -24.10 -1.17 14.46
N GLN A 171 -23.70 -2.21 13.73
CA GLN A 171 -23.04 -3.40 14.29
C GLN A 171 -21.94 -3.92 13.38
N CYS A 172 -20.90 -4.51 13.98
CA CYS A 172 -19.91 -5.32 13.28
C CYS A 172 -20.36 -6.78 13.24
N TYR A 173 -20.46 -7.35 12.04
CA TYR A 173 -20.78 -8.76 11.85
C TYR A 173 -19.61 -9.47 11.17
N LYS A 174 -19.39 -10.73 11.53
CA LYS A 174 -18.40 -11.57 10.86
C LYS A 174 -18.99 -12.03 9.54
N MET A 175 -18.42 -11.59 8.42
CA MET A 175 -18.88 -12.05 7.12
C MET A 175 -18.44 -13.52 6.97
N ARG A 176 -19.34 -14.39 6.50
CA ARG A 176 -18.93 -15.72 6.06
C ARG A 176 -18.04 -15.52 4.85
N GLU A 177 -16.74 -15.81 5.00
CA GLU A 177 -15.82 -15.72 3.88
C GLU A 177 -16.34 -16.63 2.76
N PRO A 178 -16.52 -16.09 1.55
CA PRO A 178 -16.87 -16.94 0.42
C PRO A 178 -15.73 -17.96 0.24
N GLU A 179 -16.09 -19.22 0.04
CA GLU A 179 -15.12 -20.29 -0.24
C GLU A 179 -14.51 -20.06 -1.63
N CYS A 180 -13.56 -19.14 -1.73
CA CYS A 180 -12.92 -18.81 -2.99
C CYS A 180 -12.03 -19.95 -3.46
N THR A 181 -11.89 -20.07 -4.77
CA THR A 181 -10.91 -21.00 -5.35
C THR A 181 -9.50 -20.59 -4.93
N PRO A 182 -8.60 -21.56 -4.72
CA PRO A 182 -7.20 -21.28 -4.40
C PRO A 182 -6.57 -20.37 -5.45
N TRP A 183 -5.66 -19.52 -5.00
CA TRP A 183 -4.85 -18.72 -5.90
C TRP A 183 -3.91 -19.63 -6.70
N GLY A 184 -3.81 -19.40 -8.01
CA GLY A 184 -2.84 -20.03 -8.88
C GLY A 184 -1.40 -19.54 -8.63
N GLN A 185 -0.46 -20.00 -9.45
CA GLN A 185 0.93 -19.57 -9.35
C GLN A 185 1.07 -18.07 -9.65
N ARG A 186 1.97 -17.40 -8.92
CA ARG A 186 2.34 -16.01 -9.21
C ARG A 186 3.18 -15.96 -10.48
N THR A 187 2.92 -14.96 -11.33
CA THR A 187 3.80 -14.67 -12.47
C THR A 187 5.15 -14.15 -12.00
N GLU A 188 6.11 -14.06 -12.92
CA GLU A 188 7.31 -13.24 -12.70
C GLU A 188 6.97 -11.75 -12.69
N TRP A 189 7.97 -10.90 -12.46
CA TRP A 189 7.79 -9.45 -12.62
C TRP A 189 7.59 -9.09 -14.10
N SER A 190 6.61 -8.23 -14.39
CA SER A 190 6.41 -7.67 -15.72
C SER A 190 7.54 -6.73 -16.13
N GLN A 191 7.55 -6.36 -17.42
CA GLN A 191 8.24 -5.15 -17.87
C GLN A 191 7.67 -3.91 -17.15
N CYS A 192 8.46 -2.85 -17.10
CA CYS A 192 8.06 -1.59 -16.47
C CYS A 192 6.93 -0.90 -17.24
N LEU A 193 5.75 -0.82 -16.61
CA LEU A 193 4.55 -0.18 -17.13
C LEU A 193 4.72 1.34 -17.13
N TRP A 194 4.20 2.01 -18.17
CA TRP A 194 4.33 3.46 -18.32
C TRP A 194 3.13 4.10 -18.99
N PHE A 195 2.90 5.37 -18.67
CA PHE A 195 1.83 6.19 -19.22
C PHE A 195 1.81 6.18 -20.77
N PRO A 196 0.64 6.42 -21.39
CA PRO A 196 -0.65 6.83 -20.80
C PRO A 196 -1.35 5.71 -20.03
N LEU A 197 -2.29 6.07 -19.13
CA LEU A 197 -3.00 5.10 -18.28
C LEU A 197 -3.78 4.03 -19.07
N SER A 198 -4.31 4.39 -20.24
CA SER A 198 -4.95 3.43 -21.16
C SER A 198 -3.98 2.35 -21.61
N LYS A 199 -2.74 2.71 -21.96
CA LYS A 199 -1.70 1.75 -22.33
C LYS A 199 -1.29 0.90 -21.13
N MET A 200 -1.09 1.51 -19.95
CA MET A 200 -0.76 0.77 -18.73
C MET A 200 -1.81 -0.29 -18.40
N ALA A 201 -3.09 0.04 -18.54
CA ALA A 201 -4.18 -0.89 -18.30
C ALA A 201 -4.18 -2.05 -19.31
N THR A 202 -4.03 -1.75 -20.60
CA THR A 202 -3.91 -2.79 -21.65
C THR A 202 -2.70 -3.70 -21.44
N ASP A 203 -1.55 -3.12 -21.09
CA ASP A 203 -0.32 -3.88 -20.83
C ASP A 203 -0.48 -4.77 -19.58
N LEU A 204 -1.13 -4.26 -18.52
CA LEU A 204 -1.47 -5.03 -17.32
C LEU A 204 -2.43 -6.18 -17.64
N GLU A 205 -3.50 -5.91 -18.40
CA GLU A 205 -4.48 -6.92 -18.79
C GLU A 205 -3.84 -8.05 -19.59
N LYS A 206 -3.02 -7.68 -20.59
CA LYS A 206 -2.29 -8.62 -21.43
C LYS A 206 -1.30 -9.44 -20.61
N TYR A 207 -0.59 -8.78 -19.68
CA TYR A 207 0.41 -9.44 -18.84
C TYR A 207 -0.21 -10.41 -17.83
N CYS A 208 -1.27 -10.00 -17.16
CA CYS A 208 -2.00 -10.85 -16.22
C CYS A 208 -2.89 -11.88 -16.93
N ASP A 209 -3.07 -11.79 -18.25
CA ASP A 209 -3.89 -12.68 -19.07
C ASP A 209 -5.33 -12.77 -18.52
N VAL A 210 -5.99 -11.62 -18.43
CA VAL A 210 -7.38 -11.53 -17.95
C VAL A 210 -8.38 -11.49 -19.11
N ASP A 211 -9.43 -12.32 -19.04
CA ASP A 211 -10.45 -12.40 -20.10
C ASP A 211 -11.42 -11.21 -20.13
N TYR A 212 -11.20 -10.20 -19.29
CA TYR A 212 -12.07 -9.03 -19.20
C TYR A 212 -11.27 -7.77 -19.45
N LYS A 213 -11.84 -6.88 -20.26
CA LYS A 213 -11.27 -5.54 -20.46
C LYS A 213 -11.59 -4.67 -19.26
N THR A 214 -10.60 -3.91 -18.80
CA THR A 214 -10.81 -2.88 -17.79
C THR A 214 -11.83 -1.88 -18.36
N PRO A 215 -12.89 -1.56 -17.61
CA PRO A 215 -13.84 -0.56 -18.04
C PRO A 215 -13.15 0.75 -18.42
N THR A 216 -13.50 1.31 -19.58
CA THR A 216 -12.86 2.52 -20.14
C THR A 216 -12.92 3.72 -19.20
N TYR A 217 -13.95 3.80 -18.34
CA TYR A 217 -14.06 4.88 -17.36
C TYR A 217 -12.94 4.86 -16.29
N LEU A 218 -12.28 3.73 -16.08
CA LEU A 218 -11.13 3.58 -15.17
C LEU A 218 -9.80 4.00 -15.80
N THR A 219 -9.74 4.05 -17.13
CA THR A 219 -8.50 4.31 -17.88
C THR A 219 -8.48 5.67 -18.56
N GLN A 220 -9.63 6.34 -18.62
CA GLN A 220 -9.78 7.71 -19.10
C GLN A 220 -9.52 8.71 -17.97
N VAL A 221 -8.30 9.25 -17.94
CA VAL A 221 -7.98 10.45 -17.18
C VAL A 221 -7.92 11.63 -18.15
N PRO A 222 -8.55 12.77 -17.81
CA PRO A 222 -8.43 13.98 -18.60
C PRO A 222 -7.00 14.49 -18.51
N THR A 223 -6.18 14.11 -19.47
CA THR A 223 -4.86 14.71 -19.67
C THR A 223 -5.06 16.02 -20.46
N PRO A 224 -4.51 17.16 -20.01
CA PRO A 224 -4.60 18.41 -20.76
C PRO A 224 -4.12 18.25 -22.22
N ALA A 225 -4.76 18.97 -23.14
CA ALA A 225 -4.32 18.97 -24.54
C ALA A 225 -2.87 19.48 -24.63
N GLY A 226 -2.01 18.76 -25.37
CA GLY A 226 -0.59 19.10 -25.50
C GLY A 226 0.30 18.68 -24.32
N PHE A 227 -0.23 17.94 -23.34
CA PHE A 227 0.59 17.38 -22.27
C PHE A 227 1.58 16.34 -22.82
N HIS A 228 2.87 16.58 -22.60
CA HIS A 228 3.93 15.66 -23.00
C HIS A 228 4.19 14.64 -21.88
N ILE A 229 4.04 13.35 -22.20
CA ILE A 229 4.46 12.25 -21.34
C ILE A 229 5.95 12.01 -21.59
N PRO A 230 6.84 12.24 -20.61
CA PRO A 230 8.27 12.04 -20.80
C PRO A 230 8.62 10.53 -20.85
N GLU A 231 9.90 10.22 -21.04
CA GLU A 231 10.42 8.89 -20.76
C GLU A 231 10.18 8.47 -19.29
N LYS A 232 10.34 7.16 -19.02
CA LYS A 232 10.17 6.58 -17.68
C LYS A 232 11.11 7.28 -16.70
N CYS A 233 10.55 7.85 -15.64
CA CYS A 233 11.32 8.62 -14.66
C CYS A 233 10.66 8.58 -13.28
N GLY A 234 11.34 9.15 -12.29
CA GLY A 234 10.83 9.54 -10.98
C GLY A 234 10.40 8.38 -10.11
N PHE A 235 10.89 7.16 -10.37
CA PHE A 235 10.35 5.91 -9.82
C PHE A 235 8.84 5.74 -10.04
N CYS A 236 8.28 6.43 -11.03
CA CYS A 236 6.85 6.41 -11.37
C CYS A 236 6.47 5.21 -12.25
N SER A 237 7.43 4.65 -12.99
CA SER A 237 7.24 3.39 -13.70
C SER A 237 7.30 2.23 -12.72
N PHE A 238 6.52 1.18 -12.95
CA PHE A 238 6.50 0.02 -12.06
C PHE A 238 6.28 -1.29 -12.82
N SER A 239 6.84 -2.36 -12.28
CA SER A 239 6.57 -3.74 -12.65
C SER A 239 5.48 -4.32 -11.75
N VAL A 240 4.75 -5.30 -12.27
CA VAL A 240 3.71 -6.03 -11.52
C VAL A 240 3.96 -7.53 -11.53
N ARG A 241 3.47 -8.21 -10.49
CA ARG A 241 3.25 -9.65 -10.47
C ARG A 241 1.76 -9.92 -10.33
N CYS A 242 1.24 -10.87 -11.08
CA CYS A 242 -0.17 -11.23 -11.07
C CYS A 242 -0.36 -12.59 -10.40
N GLN A 243 -1.45 -12.72 -9.64
CA GLN A 243 -1.94 -14.01 -9.17
C GLN A 243 -3.43 -14.09 -9.50
N LYS A 244 -3.80 -15.15 -10.24
CA LYS A 244 -5.18 -15.37 -10.69
C LYS A 244 -5.84 -16.47 -9.87
N ARG A 245 -7.17 -16.43 -9.78
CA ARG A 245 -8.02 -17.54 -9.36
C ARG A 245 -9.26 -17.59 -10.23
N GLU A 246 -9.98 -18.71 -10.20
CA GLU A 246 -11.23 -18.84 -10.94
C GLU A 246 -12.28 -17.85 -10.45
N LYS A 247 -13.10 -17.34 -11.37
CA LYS A 247 -14.16 -16.38 -11.06
C LYS A 247 -15.24 -17.09 -10.23
N LYS A 248 -15.53 -16.53 -9.06
CA LYS A 248 -16.63 -16.98 -8.18
C LYS A 248 -17.30 -15.74 -7.56
N ASP A 249 -18.61 -15.78 -7.37
CA ASP A 249 -19.30 -14.68 -6.68
C ASP A 249 -18.75 -14.51 -5.26
N GLY A 250 -18.59 -13.26 -4.83
CA GLY A 250 -17.88 -12.92 -3.60
C GLY A 250 -16.34 -12.90 -3.71
N CYS A 251 -15.77 -13.37 -4.83
CA CYS A 251 -14.32 -13.59 -4.97
C CYS A 251 -13.75 -12.82 -6.16
N PHE A 252 -13.05 -11.71 -5.90
CA PHE A 252 -12.34 -10.99 -6.96
C PHE A 252 -11.20 -11.85 -7.56
N PRO A 253 -11.09 -11.99 -8.89
CA PRO A 253 -10.28 -13.05 -9.51
C PRO A 253 -8.79 -12.72 -9.70
N LEU A 254 -8.37 -11.49 -9.40
CA LEU A 254 -7.01 -11.01 -9.66
C LEU A 254 -6.45 -10.31 -8.42
N ARG A 255 -5.25 -10.69 -8.00
CA ARG A 255 -4.42 -9.91 -7.08
C ARG A 255 -3.14 -9.51 -7.81
N ILE A 256 -2.67 -8.29 -7.57
CA ILE A 256 -1.39 -7.82 -8.09
C ILE A 256 -0.47 -7.31 -6.97
N GLU A 257 0.82 -7.47 -7.20
CA GLU A 257 1.91 -6.86 -6.43
C GLU A 257 2.61 -5.83 -7.31
N LYS A 258 3.16 -4.78 -6.70
CA LYS A 258 3.87 -3.69 -7.38
C LYS A 258 5.31 -3.61 -6.92
N ARG A 259 6.22 -3.39 -7.85
CA ARG A 259 7.60 -2.95 -7.59
C ARG A 259 7.96 -1.80 -8.52
N SER A 260 8.32 -0.65 -7.94
CA SER A 260 8.83 0.52 -8.68
C SER A 260 10.07 0.14 -9.48
N CYS A 261 10.20 0.75 -10.66
CA CYS A 261 11.36 0.57 -11.52
C CYS A 261 12.42 1.63 -11.18
N GLY A 262 13.68 1.20 -11.06
CA GLY A 262 14.83 2.04 -10.75
C GLY A 262 15.88 2.01 -11.87
N LYS A 263 16.95 2.78 -11.67
CA LYS A 263 18.03 2.93 -12.66
C LYS A 263 18.81 1.63 -12.89
N ASP A 264 19.13 0.92 -11.81
CA ASP A 264 20.11 -0.17 -11.84
C ASP A 264 19.56 -1.48 -12.41
N GLU A 265 18.27 -1.75 -12.22
CA GLU A 265 17.66 -3.03 -12.61
C GLU A 265 16.77 -2.94 -13.86
N HIS A 266 16.29 -1.75 -14.24
CA HIS A 266 15.15 -1.65 -15.15
C HIS A 266 15.37 -0.78 -16.37
N CYS A 267 15.63 0.52 -16.18
CA CYS A 267 15.87 1.43 -17.30
C CYS A 267 16.72 2.63 -16.90
N PRO A 268 17.53 3.20 -17.81
CA PRO A 268 18.52 4.23 -17.47
C PRO A 268 17.96 5.47 -16.77
N THR A 269 16.73 5.86 -17.12
CA THR A 269 16.06 7.08 -16.66
C THR A 269 15.05 6.82 -15.53
N CYS A 270 14.72 5.56 -15.22
CA CYS A 270 13.64 5.19 -14.32
C CYS A 270 13.79 5.78 -12.90
N GLY A 271 15.03 5.92 -12.42
CA GLY A 271 15.34 6.50 -11.11
C GLY A 271 15.63 8.01 -11.12
N ASP A 272 15.76 8.64 -12.29
CA ASP A 272 16.07 10.07 -12.41
C ASP A 272 14.80 10.89 -12.13
N VAL A 273 14.92 12.12 -11.61
CA VAL A 273 13.75 12.96 -11.33
C VAL A 273 12.97 13.29 -12.61
N CYS A 274 11.65 13.14 -12.59
CA CYS A 274 10.83 13.55 -13.74
C CYS A 274 10.83 15.07 -13.87
N THR A 275 11.01 15.57 -15.09
CA THR A 275 10.90 16.99 -15.41
C THR A 275 9.69 17.23 -16.30
N LEU A 276 8.73 18.01 -15.82
CA LEU A 276 7.45 18.27 -16.49
C LEU A 276 7.19 19.78 -16.57
N LYS A 277 6.46 20.23 -17.59
CA LYS A 277 6.00 21.62 -17.65
C LYS A 277 4.87 21.87 -16.65
N LYS A 278 4.86 23.06 -16.04
CA LYS A 278 3.72 23.53 -15.23
C LYS A 278 2.43 23.48 -16.04
N GLN A 279 1.35 23.10 -15.38
CA GLN A 279 -0.01 23.16 -15.93
C GLN A 279 -0.77 24.25 -15.19
N ASN A 280 -1.34 25.22 -15.92
CA ASN A 280 -2.00 26.40 -15.34
C ASN A 280 -1.11 27.11 -14.30
N GLY A 281 0.20 27.20 -14.55
CA GLY A 281 1.17 27.83 -13.64
C GLY A 281 1.53 27.02 -12.39
N SER A 282 1.02 25.80 -12.24
CA SER A 282 1.19 24.98 -11.03
C SER A 282 1.77 23.58 -11.31
N CYS A 283 2.27 22.94 -10.26
CA CYS A 283 2.70 21.54 -10.22
C CYS A 283 1.73 20.64 -9.41
N GLU A 284 0.63 21.20 -8.91
CA GLU A 284 -0.32 20.50 -8.02
C GLU A 284 -1.34 19.62 -8.77
N TRP A 285 -1.40 19.74 -10.10
CA TRP A 285 -2.32 19.02 -10.98
C TRP A 285 -2.24 17.48 -10.84
N THR A 286 -1.10 16.94 -10.40
CA THR A 286 -0.89 15.50 -10.20
C THR A 286 -1.83 14.91 -9.16
N ASN A 287 -2.06 15.63 -8.05
CA ASN A 287 -3.00 15.21 -7.02
C ASN A 287 -4.45 15.29 -7.52
N GLU A 288 -4.80 16.34 -8.25
CA GLU A 288 -6.13 16.53 -8.80
C GLU A 288 -6.52 15.42 -9.79
N MET A 289 -5.59 15.02 -10.67
CA MET A 289 -5.81 13.92 -11.62
C MET A 289 -6.11 12.60 -10.91
N LEU A 290 -5.29 12.22 -9.93
CA LEU A 290 -5.49 10.97 -9.18
C LEU A 290 -6.80 11.01 -8.39
N MET A 291 -7.08 12.11 -7.69
CA MET A 291 -8.32 12.29 -6.92
C MET A 291 -9.56 12.30 -7.82
N GLY A 292 -9.49 12.93 -8.99
CA GLY A 292 -10.58 12.94 -9.97
C GLY A 292 -10.91 11.54 -10.49
N MET A 293 -9.88 10.73 -10.74
CA MET A 293 -10.05 9.33 -11.14
C MET A 293 -10.69 8.47 -10.03
N TRP A 294 -10.26 8.62 -8.78
CA TRP A 294 -10.89 7.94 -7.64
C TRP A 294 -12.36 8.33 -7.46
N LYS A 295 -12.68 9.63 -7.53
CA LYS A 295 -14.07 10.12 -7.48
C LYS A 295 -14.92 9.53 -8.62
N LYS A 296 -14.38 9.47 -9.84
CA LYS A 296 -15.06 8.87 -11.00
C LYS A 296 -15.30 7.38 -10.81
N PHE A 297 -14.31 6.64 -10.28
CA PHE A 297 -14.45 5.24 -9.92
C PHE A 297 -15.54 5.03 -8.88
N GLU A 298 -15.54 5.80 -7.78
CA GLU A 298 -16.54 5.69 -6.73
C GLU A 298 -17.97 6.01 -7.24
N SER A 299 -18.12 7.04 -8.07
CA SER A 299 -19.41 7.38 -8.71
C SER A 299 -19.90 6.23 -9.56
N LYS A 300 -19.06 5.71 -10.46
CA LYS A 300 -19.42 4.61 -11.37
C LYS A 300 -19.69 3.31 -10.63
N ALA A 301 -18.96 3.02 -9.55
CA ALA A 301 -19.22 1.84 -8.73
C ALA A 301 -20.62 1.90 -8.08
N LYS A 302 -21.08 3.09 -7.67
CA LYS A 302 -22.45 3.30 -7.17
C LYS A 302 -23.48 3.19 -8.28
N GLU A 303 -23.27 3.87 -9.40
CA GLU A 303 -24.17 3.82 -10.57
C GLU A 303 -24.39 2.39 -11.09
N LEU A 304 -23.35 1.56 -11.04
CA LEU A 304 -23.39 0.16 -11.50
C LEU A 304 -23.82 -0.83 -10.42
N ASN A 305 -24.21 -0.37 -9.22
CA ASN A 305 -24.50 -1.22 -8.05
C ASN A 305 -23.43 -2.30 -7.83
N MET A 306 -22.16 -1.90 -7.94
CA MET A 306 -21.03 -2.83 -7.86
C MET A 306 -20.95 -3.44 -6.46
N PRO A 307 -20.93 -4.78 -6.32
CA PRO A 307 -20.86 -5.41 -5.01
C PRO A 307 -19.53 -5.10 -4.33
N THR A 308 -19.54 -5.03 -3.00
CA THR A 308 -18.40 -4.59 -2.17
C THR A 308 -17.09 -5.32 -2.53
N TRP A 309 -17.13 -6.66 -2.66
CA TRP A 309 -15.97 -7.48 -3.01
C TRP A 309 -15.35 -7.10 -4.36
N ARG A 310 -16.18 -6.72 -5.35
CA ARG A 310 -15.72 -6.34 -6.69
C ARG A 310 -15.15 -4.93 -6.68
N ARG A 311 -15.80 -4.02 -5.95
CA ARG A 311 -15.32 -2.64 -5.76
C ARG A 311 -13.97 -2.63 -5.05
N GLU A 312 -13.81 -3.41 -3.98
CA GLU A 312 -12.56 -3.53 -3.24
C GLU A 312 -11.44 -4.13 -4.11
N GLY A 313 -11.74 -5.17 -4.89
CA GLY A 313 -10.78 -5.74 -5.83
C GLY A 313 -10.25 -4.76 -6.89
N TYR A 314 -11.12 -3.93 -7.49
CA TYR A 314 -10.67 -2.87 -8.39
C TYR A 314 -9.91 -1.76 -7.66
N ALA A 315 -10.36 -1.37 -6.45
CA ALA A 315 -9.63 -0.40 -5.64
C ALA A 315 -8.21 -0.90 -5.31
N ASP A 316 -8.05 -2.20 -5.06
CA ASP A 316 -6.76 -2.84 -4.83
C ASP A 316 -5.82 -2.82 -6.03
N ILE A 317 -6.35 -2.73 -7.25
CA ILE A 317 -5.53 -2.52 -8.45
C ILE A 317 -5.21 -1.03 -8.60
N LEU A 318 -6.22 -0.16 -8.50
CA LEU A 318 -6.10 1.28 -8.73
C LEU A 318 -5.15 1.96 -7.74
N LYS A 319 -4.99 1.43 -6.52
CA LYS A 319 -4.09 2.00 -5.51
C LYS A 319 -2.63 1.99 -5.92
N TYR A 320 -2.23 1.12 -6.86
CA TYR A 320 -0.86 1.01 -7.35
C TYR A 320 -0.51 2.03 -8.43
N LEU A 321 -1.49 2.78 -8.93
CA LEU A 321 -1.24 3.84 -9.89
C LEU A 321 -0.24 4.87 -9.33
N PRO A 322 0.64 5.44 -10.17
CA PRO A 322 1.73 6.27 -9.70
C PRO A 322 1.20 7.53 -9.01
N LYS A 323 1.56 7.72 -7.74
CA LYS A 323 1.19 8.90 -6.95
C LYS A 323 2.37 9.87 -6.92
N ALA A 324 2.40 10.82 -7.85
CA ALA A 324 3.48 11.78 -7.96
C ALA A 324 3.38 12.89 -6.89
N LYS A 325 4.52 13.24 -6.29
CA LYS A 325 4.75 14.50 -5.58
C LYS A 325 5.70 15.33 -6.42
N CYS A 326 5.33 16.58 -6.66
CA CYS A 326 6.08 17.49 -7.50
C CYS A 326 6.51 18.74 -6.73
N LYS A 327 7.70 19.25 -7.04
CA LYS A 327 8.21 20.54 -6.58
C LYS A 327 8.42 21.46 -7.77
N ALA A 328 8.00 22.72 -7.65
CA ALA A 328 8.30 23.74 -8.64
C ALA A 328 9.77 24.16 -8.51
N VAL A 329 10.53 24.08 -9.60
CA VAL A 329 11.92 24.55 -9.69
C VAL A 329 12.04 25.35 -10.98
N GLY A 330 12.18 26.68 -10.86
CA GLY A 330 12.07 27.59 -11.99
C GLY A 330 10.69 27.45 -12.67
N ASP A 331 10.69 27.21 -13.97
CA ASP A 331 9.48 27.02 -14.80
C ASP A 331 9.02 25.57 -14.94
N GLU A 332 9.70 24.64 -14.27
CA GLU A 332 9.45 23.22 -14.37
C GLU A 332 8.91 22.63 -13.06
N CYS A 333 8.30 21.45 -13.20
CA CYS A 333 7.89 20.59 -12.11
C CYS A 333 8.84 19.39 -12.05
N LYS A 334 9.54 19.27 -10.93
CA LYS A 334 10.41 18.12 -10.60
C LYS A 334 9.59 17.12 -9.79
N CYS A 335 9.35 15.93 -10.33
CA CYS A 335 8.38 14.98 -9.78
C CYS A 335 8.99 13.60 -9.50
N CYS A 336 8.56 13.01 -8.39
CA CYS A 336 8.86 11.63 -8.00
C CYS A 336 7.59 10.95 -7.50
N CYS A 337 7.47 9.64 -7.67
CA CYS A 337 6.29 8.89 -7.24
C CYS A 337 6.52 8.15 -5.93
N HIS A 338 5.46 8.07 -5.12
CA HIS A 338 5.43 7.32 -3.87
C HIS A 338 6.01 5.89 -4.06
N PRO A 339 6.94 5.44 -3.20
CA PRO A 339 7.32 6.02 -1.90
C PRO A 339 8.42 7.09 -1.92
N TYR A 340 8.83 7.57 -3.09
CA TYR A 340 9.84 8.63 -3.22
C TYR A 340 9.20 10.03 -3.29
N HIS A 341 10.00 11.06 -3.02
CA HIS A 341 9.68 12.45 -3.27
C HIS A 341 10.91 13.21 -3.79
N PRO A 342 10.73 14.38 -4.45
CA PRO A 342 11.86 15.24 -4.80
C PRO A 342 12.58 15.72 -3.54
N ASN A 343 13.91 15.73 -3.55
CA ASN A 343 14.72 16.34 -2.50
C ASN A 343 14.59 17.88 -2.50
N GLU A 344 15.33 18.55 -1.61
CA GLU A 344 15.19 19.99 -1.39
C GLU A 344 15.47 20.87 -2.61
N ASP A 345 16.42 20.53 -3.48
CA ASP A 345 16.69 21.29 -4.71
C ASP A 345 15.95 20.74 -5.95
N GLY A 346 15.22 19.62 -5.81
CA GLY A 346 14.48 18.97 -6.88
C GLY A 346 15.36 18.25 -7.92
N THR A 347 16.61 17.93 -7.61
CA THR A 347 17.55 17.26 -8.53
C THR A 347 17.48 15.74 -8.48
N LYS A 348 16.99 15.15 -7.38
CA LYS A 348 16.92 13.69 -7.19
C LYS A 348 15.65 13.26 -6.47
N CYS A 349 15.29 11.99 -6.65
CA CYS A 349 14.24 11.34 -5.89
C CYS A 349 14.84 10.65 -4.66
N VAL A 350 14.31 10.94 -3.48
CA VAL A 350 14.70 10.32 -2.21
C VAL A 350 13.50 9.60 -1.58
N PRO A 351 13.67 8.49 -0.87
CA PRO A 351 12.59 7.84 -0.13
C PRO A 351 12.00 8.82 0.89
N GLN A 352 10.67 8.82 1.05
CA GLN A 352 10.07 9.55 2.17
C GLN A 352 10.58 9.01 3.50
N GLU A 353 10.73 9.89 4.49
CA GLU A 353 11.27 9.59 5.82
C GLU A 353 10.68 8.30 6.43
N TYR A 354 9.34 8.19 6.45
CA TYR A 354 8.64 7.03 7.00
C TYR A 354 8.85 5.73 6.21
N CYS A 355 9.40 5.80 4.99
CA CYS A 355 9.73 4.67 4.12
C CYS A 355 11.24 4.34 4.06
N LYS A 356 12.12 5.09 4.75
CA LYS A 356 13.55 4.77 4.85
C LYS A 356 13.76 3.52 5.69
N SER A 357 14.67 2.63 5.35
CA SER A 357 15.00 1.45 6.16
C SER A 357 15.62 1.85 7.51
N PRO A 358 15.64 0.95 8.52
CA PRO A 358 16.32 1.19 9.80
C PRO A 358 17.76 1.68 9.64
N LYS A 359 18.49 1.12 8.68
CA LYS A 359 19.88 1.49 8.38
C LYS A 359 19.97 2.91 7.85
N GLU A 360 19.09 3.29 6.92
CA GLU A 360 19.06 4.65 6.36
C GLU A 360 18.79 5.70 7.44
N LEU A 361 17.90 5.42 8.40
CA LEU A 361 17.60 6.34 9.51
C LEU A 361 18.76 6.49 10.52
N GLN A 362 19.54 5.43 10.75
CA GLN A 362 20.71 5.48 11.65
C GLN A 362 21.89 6.29 11.09
N HIS A 363 22.00 6.39 9.76
CA HIS A 363 23.08 7.15 9.13
C HIS A 363 22.85 8.66 9.20
N GLU A 364 21.61 9.12 9.28
CA GLU A 364 21.28 10.55 9.32
C GLU A 364 21.60 11.18 10.69
N HIS A 365 21.36 10.47 11.79
CA HIS A 365 21.72 10.93 13.13
C HIS A 365 23.24 11.04 13.38
N LYS A 366 24.08 10.43 12.54
CA LYS A 366 25.55 10.55 12.65
C LYS A 366 26.11 11.79 11.96
N HIS A 367 25.32 12.48 11.15
CA HIS A 367 25.75 13.72 10.46
C HIS A 367 25.26 15.00 11.15
N GLU A 368 24.47 14.88 12.22
CA GLU A 368 23.97 16.00 13.05
C GLU A 368 24.77 16.20 14.35
N HIS A 369 25.87 15.46 14.54
CA HIS A 369 26.77 15.58 15.70
C HIS A 369 28.20 15.95 15.30
#